data_AF-A0A8T4FMD8-F1
#
_entry.id   AF-A0A8T4FMD8-F1
#
_cell.length_a   1.000
_cell.length_b   1.000
_cell.length_c   1.000
_cell.angle_alpha   90.00
_cell.angle_beta   90.00
_cell.angle_gamma   90.00
#
_symmetry.space_group_name_H-M   'P 1'
#
loop_
_entity.id
_entity.type
_entity.pdbx_description
1 polymer ?
#
loop_
_entity_poly.entity_id
_entity_poly.type
_entity_poly.pdbx_seq_one_letter_code
_entity_poly.pdbx_strand_id
1 'polypeptide(L)'
;MDNSMQLSYEELVRRTHDELFAALPGDMTARELSLIEDAFLLARGAHARQQRESGQPYILHPLNVAQILVREMMQKDAAIIAAALLHDVVEDTAITAEDIRDRFGEDVAFLVKAVTKPNKKQVDNYQHILGSVKGDIRVLLLKLSDRLHNMRTLSSLKPQKRWKIASETRFFYAPLAGRLGLFSLKVELENLAFQFLNPQEYCRLNELLEEDKARTEFAVNKFTDECLHYVG
;
A
#
# COMPACT_ATOMS: atom_id res chain seq x y z
N MET A 1 -18.52 -11.73 -24.64
CA MET A 1 -17.43 -10.81 -24.27
C MET A 1 -16.30 -11.66 -23.70
N ASP A 2 -15.07 -11.20 -23.86
CA ASP A 2 -13.88 -11.95 -24.25
C ASP A 2 -13.26 -12.90 -23.20
N ASN A 3 -13.16 -14.19 -23.53
CA ASN A 3 -12.53 -15.22 -22.69
C ASN A 3 -11.02 -14.95 -22.48
N SER A 4 -10.37 -14.23 -23.41
CA SER A 4 -8.94 -13.90 -23.32
C SER A 4 -8.65 -12.80 -22.29
N MET A 5 -9.52 -11.79 -22.15
CA MET A 5 -9.42 -10.79 -21.07
C MET A 5 -9.65 -11.43 -19.70
N GLN A 6 -10.57 -12.37 -19.59
CA GLN A 6 -10.87 -13.04 -18.32
C GLN A 6 -9.70 -13.95 -17.87
N LEU A 7 -9.09 -14.68 -18.81
CA LEU A 7 -7.87 -15.46 -18.56
C LEU A 7 -6.70 -14.56 -18.13
N SER A 8 -6.54 -13.38 -18.74
CA SER A 8 -5.51 -12.41 -18.34
C SER A 8 -5.73 -11.84 -16.92
N TYR A 9 -6.98 -11.69 -16.49
CA TYR A 9 -7.31 -11.21 -15.14
C TYR A 9 -7.03 -12.23 -14.04
N GLU A 10 -7.48 -13.47 -14.24
CA GLU A 10 -7.23 -14.54 -13.28
C GLU A 10 -5.73 -14.80 -13.13
N GLU A 11 -4.98 -14.72 -14.23
CA GLU A 11 -3.53 -14.84 -14.20
C GLU A 11 -2.86 -13.69 -13.43
N LEU A 12 -3.31 -12.45 -13.60
CA LEU A 12 -2.79 -11.30 -12.86
C LEU A 12 -3.06 -11.42 -11.36
N VAL A 13 -4.29 -11.77 -10.97
CA VAL A 13 -4.64 -11.97 -9.55
C VAL A 13 -3.84 -13.10 -8.95
N ARG A 14 -3.72 -14.23 -9.66
CA ARG A 14 -2.90 -15.37 -9.23
C ARG A 14 -1.44 -14.98 -9.05
N ARG A 15 -0.85 -14.28 -10.02
CA ARG A 15 0.55 -13.84 -9.92
C ARG A 15 0.77 -12.94 -8.72
N THR A 16 -0.07 -11.93 -8.51
CA THR A 16 0.05 -11.00 -7.38
C THR A 16 -0.19 -11.70 -6.04
N HIS A 17 -1.09 -12.68 -6.00
CA HIS A 17 -1.28 -13.55 -4.85
C HIS A 17 -0.02 -14.36 -4.55
N ASP A 18 0.53 -15.07 -5.53
CA ASP A 18 1.72 -15.91 -5.37
C ASP A 18 2.94 -15.06 -4.95
N GLU A 19 3.07 -13.86 -5.50
CA GLU A 19 4.10 -12.87 -5.10
C GLU A 19 3.95 -12.42 -3.63
N LEU A 20 2.72 -12.28 -3.12
CA LEU A 20 2.47 -11.97 -1.72
C LEU A 20 2.85 -13.16 -0.84
N PHE A 21 2.37 -14.36 -1.17
CA PHE A 21 2.62 -15.57 -0.37
C PHE A 21 4.10 -15.96 -0.36
N ALA A 22 4.82 -15.76 -1.46
CA ALA A 22 6.27 -15.94 -1.52
C ALA A 22 7.04 -14.90 -0.68
N ALA A 23 6.44 -13.75 -0.38
CA ALA A 23 7.03 -12.72 0.47
C ALA A 23 6.78 -12.95 1.97
N LEU A 24 5.80 -13.80 2.32
CA LEU A 24 5.44 -14.02 3.71
C LEU A 24 6.63 -14.60 4.50
N PRO A 25 6.79 -14.22 5.78
CA PRO A 25 7.84 -14.75 6.63
C PRO A 25 7.78 -16.28 6.73
N GLY A 26 8.91 -16.95 6.50
CA GLY A 26 8.99 -18.41 6.52
C GLY A 26 8.80 -19.05 7.90
N ASP A 27 8.80 -18.25 8.97
CA ASP A 27 8.54 -18.65 10.36
C ASP A 27 7.05 -18.58 10.75
N MET A 28 6.16 -18.18 9.84
CA MET A 28 4.71 -18.19 10.09
C MET A 28 4.16 -19.60 10.32
N THR A 29 3.26 -19.72 11.29
CA THR A 29 2.54 -20.96 11.57
C THR A 29 1.49 -21.26 10.50
N ALA A 30 1.08 -22.52 10.41
CA ALA A 30 -0.01 -22.93 9.53
C ALA A 30 -1.33 -22.16 9.81
N ARG A 31 -1.57 -21.77 11.06
CA ARG A 31 -2.73 -20.98 11.45
C ARG A 31 -2.67 -19.55 10.92
N GLU A 32 -1.50 -18.92 10.97
CA GLU A 32 -1.28 -17.57 10.44
C GLU A 32 -1.38 -17.54 8.92
N LEU A 33 -0.82 -18.52 8.24
CA LEU A 33 -0.96 -18.67 6.79
C LEU A 33 -2.43 -18.88 6.38
N SER A 34 -3.17 -19.73 7.11
CA SER A 34 -4.61 -19.94 6.88
C SER A 34 -5.40 -18.65 7.08
N LEU A 35 -5.08 -17.85 8.12
CA LEU A 35 -5.74 -16.57 8.37
C LEU A 35 -5.61 -15.62 7.17
N ILE A 36 -4.42 -15.54 6.58
CA ILE A 36 -4.13 -14.67 5.43
C ILE A 36 -4.84 -15.19 4.16
N GLU A 37 -4.81 -16.51 3.92
CA GLU A 37 -5.51 -17.15 2.80
C GLU A 37 -7.03 -16.94 2.89
N ASP A 38 -7.63 -17.18 4.07
CA ASP A 38 -9.05 -16.99 4.29
C ASP A 38 -9.47 -15.53 4.08
N ALA A 39 -8.62 -14.58 4.49
CA ALA A 39 -8.85 -13.15 4.27
C ALA A 39 -8.80 -12.79 2.78
N PHE A 40 -7.82 -13.35 2.04
CA PHE A 40 -7.74 -13.20 0.59
C PHE A 40 -8.98 -13.76 -0.12
N LEU A 41 -9.40 -14.98 0.23
CA LEU A 41 -10.57 -15.62 -0.39
C LEU A 41 -11.85 -14.81 -0.15
N LEU A 42 -12.03 -14.28 1.05
CA LEU A 42 -13.15 -13.41 1.37
C LEU A 42 -13.10 -12.11 0.55
N ALA A 43 -11.96 -11.41 0.55
CA ALA A 43 -11.79 -10.17 -0.20
C ALA A 43 -12.02 -10.38 -1.71
N ARG A 44 -11.48 -11.47 -2.27
CA ARG A 44 -11.65 -11.82 -3.68
C ARG A 44 -13.12 -12.04 -4.03
N GLY A 45 -13.86 -12.74 -3.17
CA GLY A 45 -15.31 -12.95 -3.35
C GLY A 45 -16.11 -11.65 -3.23
N ALA A 46 -15.80 -10.84 -2.21
CA ALA A 46 -16.45 -9.58 -1.91
C ALA A 46 -16.30 -8.55 -3.05
N HIS A 47 -15.11 -8.48 -3.65
CA HIS A 47 -14.77 -7.55 -4.72
C HIS A 47 -14.87 -8.15 -6.13
N ALA A 48 -15.43 -9.35 -6.31
CA ALA A 48 -15.41 -10.09 -7.59
C ALA A 48 -16.00 -9.33 -8.79
N ARG A 49 -16.97 -8.42 -8.54
CA ARG A 49 -17.63 -7.61 -9.58
C ARG A 49 -17.18 -6.14 -9.57
N GLN A 50 -16.19 -5.81 -8.75
CA GLN A 50 -15.71 -4.44 -8.59
C GLN A 50 -14.46 -4.19 -9.43
N GLN A 51 -14.40 -3.01 -10.04
CA GLN A 51 -13.26 -2.55 -10.81
C GLN A 51 -12.80 -1.19 -10.28
N ARG A 52 -11.49 -0.94 -10.36
CA ARG A 52 -10.89 0.36 -10.10
C ARG A 52 -11.21 1.32 -11.26
N GLU A 53 -11.02 2.61 -11.03
CA GLU A 53 -11.13 3.66 -12.07
C GLU A 53 -10.14 3.42 -13.25
N SER A 54 -9.07 2.65 -13.03
CA SER A 54 -8.15 2.19 -14.08
C SER A 54 -8.69 1.05 -14.95
N GLY A 55 -9.84 0.46 -14.60
CA GLY A 55 -10.40 -0.75 -15.23
C GLY A 55 -9.86 -2.07 -14.68
N GLN A 56 -8.89 -2.04 -13.74
CA GLN A 56 -8.32 -3.24 -13.13
C GLN A 56 -9.25 -3.86 -12.07
N PRO A 57 -9.17 -5.18 -11.81
CA PRO A 57 -9.90 -5.83 -10.72
C PRO A 57 -9.58 -5.19 -9.36
N TYR A 58 -10.61 -4.92 -8.57
CA TYR A 58 -10.44 -4.22 -7.29
C TYR A 58 -9.56 -4.98 -6.29
N ILE A 59 -9.63 -6.33 -6.29
CA ILE A 59 -8.83 -7.22 -5.42
C ILE A 59 -7.32 -7.00 -5.52
N LEU A 60 -6.82 -6.47 -6.65
CA LEU A 60 -5.40 -6.16 -6.79
C LEU A 60 -4.97 -5.08 -5.79
N HIS A 61 -5.85 -4.15 -5.42
CA HIS A 61 -5.50 -3.12 -4.44
C HIS A 61 -5.21 -3.70 -3.06
N PRO A 62 -6.12 -4.42 -2.39
CA PRO A 62 -5.82 -5.05 -1.10
C PRO A 62 -4.59 -5.97 -1.13
N LEU A 63 -4.41 -6.74 -2.22
CA LEU A 63 -3.20 -7.55 -2.42
C LEU A 63 -1.91 -6.71 -2.41
N ASN A 64 -1.88 -5.61 -3.17
CA ASN A 64 -0.71 -4.74 -3.21
C ASN A 64 -0.48 -4.01 -1.88
N VAL A 65 -1.55 -3.63 -1.16
CA VAL A 65 -1.42 -3.03 0.19
C VAL A 65 -0.79 -4.03 1.15
N ALA A 66 -1.21 -5.29 1.12
CA ALA A 66 -0.58 -6.36 1.89
C ALA A 66 0.89 -6.57 1.47
N GLN A 67 1.20 -6.54 0.17
CA GLN A 67 2.59 -6.64 -0.31
C GLN A 67 3.47 -5.49 0.20
N ILE A 68 2.97 -4.25 0.24
CA ILE A 68 3.70 -3.10 0.78
C ILE A 68 4.04 -3.32 2.26
N LEU A 69 3.08 -3.80 3.06
CA LEU A 69 3.32 -4.11 4.48
C LEU A 69 4.43 -5.17 4.65
N VAL A 70 4.38 -6.25 3.87
CA VAL A 70 5.32 -7.36 4.00
C VAL A 70 6.71 -6.99 3.45
N ARG A 71 6.78 -6.45 2.24
CA ARG A 71 8.05 -6.23 1.53
C ARG A 71 8.75 -4.94 1.92
N GLU A 72 8.01 -3.86 2.09
CA GLU A 72 8.59 -2.53 2.28
C GLU A 72 8.62 -2.12 3.76
N MET A 73 7.64 -2.58 4.55
CA MET A 73 7.58 -2.32 5.98
C MET A 73 8.01 -3.52 6.84
N MET A 74 8.42 -4.62 6.22
CA MET A 74 8.90 -5.85 6.86
C MET A 74 7.94 -6.38 7.94
N GLN A 75 6.63 -6.20 7.75
CA GLN A 75 5.63 -6.64 8.72
C GLN A 75 5.48 -8.16 8.66
N LYS A 76 5.45 -8.78 9.84
CA LYS A 76 5.30 -10.22 10.01
C LYS A 76 4.01 -10.63 10.70
N ASP A 77 3.26 -9.67 11.22
CA ASP A 77 2.03 -9.92 11.95
C ASP A 77 0.92 -10.34 10.97
N ALA A 78 0.38 -11.54 11.13
CA ALA A 78 -0.66 -12.07 10.27
C ALA A 78 -1.97 -11.27 10.36
N ALA A 79 -2.28 -10.66 11.51
CA ALA A 79 -3.50 -9.90 11.71
C ALA A 79 -3.52 -8.60 10.89
N ILE A 80 -2.41 -7.85 10.83
CA ILE A 80 -2.33 -6.64 9.99
C ILE A 80 -2.31 -6.99 8.49
N ILE A 81 -1.68 -8.11 8.11
CA ILE A 81 -1.69 -8.57 6.71
C ILE A 81 -3.11 -8.99 6.29
N ALA A 82 -3.82 -9.75 7.14
CA ALA A 82 -5.22 -10.09 6.92
C ALA A 82 -6.11 -8.83 6.89
N ALA A 83 -5.91 -7.89 7.81
CA ALA A 83 -6.64 -6.62 7.82
C ALA A 83 -6.39 -5.80 6.55
N ALA A 84 -5.18 -5.84 5.98
CA ALA A 84 -4.88 -5.19 4.71
C ALA A 84 -5.67 -5.76 3.54
N LEU A 85 -5.87 -7.08 3.50
CA LEU A 85 -6.69 -7.74 2.50
C LEU A 85 -8.18 -7.39 2.66
N LEU A 86 -8.61 -7.07 3.88
CA LEU A 86 -10.01 -6.85 4.25
C LEU A 86 -10.41 -5.36 4.40
N HIS A 87 -9.47 -4.42 4.33
CA HIS A 87 -9.69 -3.04 4.79
C HIS A 87 -10.84 -2.31 4.09
N ASP A 88 -11.05 -2.57 2.79
CA ASP A 88 -12.13 -1.99 1.99
C ASP A 88 -13.38 -2.88 1.91
N VAL A 89 -13.32 -4.12 2.42
CA VAL A 89 -14.44 -5.07 2.36
C VAL A 89 -15.63 -4.53 3.15
N VAL A 90 -15.38 -3.95 4.33
CA VAL A 90 -16.43 -3.37 5.18
C VAL A 90 -16.96 -2.04 4.63
N GLU A 91 -16.16 -1.30 3.86
CA GLU A 91 -16.60 -0.04 3.24
C GLU A 91 -17.46 -0.27 2.00
N ASP A 92 -17.07 -1.22 1.15
CA ASP A 92 -17.60 -1.33 -0.21
C ASP A 92 -18.58 -2.51 -0.41
N THR A 93 -18.84 -3.30 0.64
CA THR A 93 -19.71 -4.48 0.55
C THR A 93 -20.70 -4.59 1.71
N ALA A 94 -21.55 -5.62 1.69
CA ALA A 94 -22.52 -5.87 2.74
C ALA A 94 -21.92 -6.55 4.00
N ILE A 95 -20.63 -6.90 3.97
CA ILE A 95 -19.93 -7.57 5.08
C ILE A 95 -19.70 -6.55 6.20
N THR A 96 -20.06 -6.93 7.43
CA THR A 96 -19.96 -6.06 8.62
C THR A 96 -18.67 -6.30 9.40
N ALA A 97 -18.31 -5.37 10.29
CA ALA A 97 -17.19 -5.57 11.20
C ALA A 97 -17.42 -6.76 12.16
N GLU A 98 -18.67 -7.02 12.52
CA GLU A 98 -19.09 -8.20 13.28
C GLU A 98 -18.82 -9.50 12.51
N ASP A 99 -19.13 -9.55 11.20
CA ASP A 99 -18.79 -10.71 10.36
C ASP A 99 -17.28 -10.95 10.31
N ILE A 100 -16.48 -9.88 10.26
CA ILE A 100 -15.01 -9.98 10.30
C ILE A 100 -14.55 -10.53 11.66
N ARG A 101 -15.11 -10.04 12.77
CA ARG A 101 -14.77 -10.53 14.10
C ARG A 101 -15.06 -12.01 14.26
N ASP A 102 -16.23 -12.45 13.81
CA ASP A 102 -16.67 -13.83 13.99
C ASP A 102 -15.82 -14.82 13.17
N ARG A 103 -15.27 -14.38 12.03
CA ARG A 103 -14.43 -15.21 11.14
C ARG A 103 -12.92 -15.12 11.43
N PHE A 104 -12.41 -13.93 11.71
CA PHE A 104 -10.97 -13.64 11.79
C PHE A 104 -10.50 -13.24 13.19
N GLY A 105 -11.43 -13.06 14.14
CA GLY A 105 -11.14 -12.67 15.51
C GLY A 105 -11.14 -11.16 15.75
N GLU A 106 -11.09 -10.80 17.04
CA GLU A 106 -11.18 -9.41 17.51
C GLU A 106 -10.06 -8.52 16.97
N ASP A 107 -8.84 -9.06 16.85
CA ASP A 107 -7.67 -8.26 16.46
C ASP A 107 -7.77 -7.77 15.01
N VAL A 108 -8.13 -8.66 14.08
CA VAL A 108 -8.37 -8.29 12.66
C VAL A 108 -9.56 -7.34 12.55
N ALA A 109 -10.65 -7.61 13.27
CA ALA A 109 -11.84 -6.75 13.25
C ALA A 109 -11.56 -5.34 13.77
N PHE A 110 -10.76 -5.21 14.83
CA PHE A 110 -10.31 -3.94 15.36
C PHE A 110 -9.52 -3.15 14.30
N LEU A 111 -8.54 -3.79 13.67
CA LEU A 111 -7.71 -3.15 12.65
C LEU A 111 -8.54 -2.68 11.44
N VAL A 112 -9.40 -3.55 10.90
CA VAL A 112 -10.28 -3.22 9.77
C VAL A 112 -11.20 -2.05 10.12
N LYS A 113 -11.87 -2.10 11.28
CA LYS A 113 -12.76 -1.04 11.75
C LYS A 113 -12.04 0.29 11.95
N ALA A 114 -10.81 0.27 12.45
CA ALA A 114 -10.03 1.47 12.70
C ALA A 114 -9.52 2.12 11.41
N VAL A 115 -9.38 1.36 10.32
CA VAL A 115 -9.00 1.93 9.01
C VAL A 115 -10.19 2.38 8.17
N THR A 116 -11.38 1.82 8.42
CA THR A 116 -12.64 2.25 7.79
C THR A 116 -12.87 3.76 7.95
N LYS A 117 -13.23 4.45 6.86
CA LYS A 117 -13.47 5.90 6.85
C LYS A 117 -14.63 6.26 7.78
N PRO A 118 -14.44 7.20 8.73
CA PRO A 118 -15.55 7.69 9.54
C PRO A 118 -16.55 8.46 8.66
N ASN A 119 -17.85 8.30 8.93
CA ASN A 119 -18.90 9.01 8.21
C ASN A 119 -18.69 10.53 8.28
N LYS A 120 -18.81 11.19 7.12
CA LYS A 120 -18.36 12.54 6.71
C LYS A 120 -18.81 13.77 7.54
N LYS A 121 -19.27 13.67 8.80
CA LYS A 121 -19.91 14.82 9.47
C LYS A 121 -19.29 15.33 10.77
N GLN A 122 -18.37 14.64 11.44
CA GLN A 122 -17.96 15.09 12.79
C GLN A 122 -16.47 14.98 13.16
N VAL A 123 -15.63 14.29 12.39
CA VAL A 123 -14.22 14.09 12.80
C VAL A 123 -13.29 14.50 11.67
N ASP A 124 -12.35 15.40 11.98
CA ASP A 124 -11.22 15.69 11.10
C ASP A 124 -10.46 14.38 10.84
N ASN A 125 -10.32 13.99 9.57
CA ASN A 125 -9.65 12.75 9.17
C ASN A 125 -8.26 12.63 9.82
N TYR A 126 -7.57 13.76 10.05
CA TYR A 126 -6.28 13.78 10.74
C TYR A 126 -6.40 13.42 12.22
N GLN A 127 -7.40 13.95 12.93
CA GLN A 127 -7.65 13.61 14.32
C GLN A 127 -8.06 12.15 14.48
N HIS A 128 -8.84 11.61 13.53
CA HIS A 128 -9.18 10.19 13.50
C HIS A 128 -7.92 9.33 13.38
N ILE A 129 -7.08 9.59 12.37
CA ILE A 129 -5.84 8.83 12.16
C ILE A 129 -4.95 8.90 13.39
N LEU A 130 -4.69 10.10 13.92
CA LEU A 130 -3.87 10.32 15.12
C LEU A 130 -4.48 9.65 16.37
N GLY A 131 -5.80 9.64 16.48
CA GLY A 131 -6.52 8.95 17.54
C GLY A 131 -6.34 7.43 17.47
N SER A 132 -6.39 6.85 16.27
CA SER A 132 -6.16 5.43 16.06
C SER A 132 -4.73 4.99 16.40
N VAL A 133 -3.71 5.84 16.16
CA VAL A 133 -2.31 5.54 16.54
C VAL A 133 -2.16 5.31 18.04
N LYS A 134 -2.93 6.02 18.87
CA LYS A 134 -2.87 5.86 20.32
C LYS A 134 -3.33 4.47 20.79
N GLY A 135 -4.16 3.80 20.00
CA GLY A 135 -4.64 2.45 20.28
C GLY A 135 -3.69 1.38 19.74
N ASP A 136 -3.22 1.55 18.50
CA ASP A 136 -2.36 0.58 17.83
C ASP A 136 -1.63 1.18 16.62
N ILE A 137 -0.30 1.04 16.59
CA ILE A 137 0.54 1.52 15.50
C ILE A 137 0.25 0.80 14.16
N ARG A 138 -0.22 -0.45 14.22
CA ARG A 138 -0.56 -1.26 13.04
C ARG A 138 -1.62 -0.60 12.17
N VAL A 139 -2.56 0.14 12.78
CA VAL A 139 -3.57 0.92 12.05
C VAL A 139 -2.93 1.99 11.16
N LEU A 140 -1.89 2.66 11.68
CA LEU A 140 -1.18 3.69 10.94
C LEU A 140 -0.33 3.10 9.81
N LEU A 141 0.35 1.98 10.07
CA LEU A 141 1.11 1.26 9.03
C LEU A 141 0.19 0.85 7.88
N LEU A 142 -0.98 0.29 8.19
CA LEU A 142 -1.97 -0.07 7.18
C LEU A 142 -2.45 1.16 6.38
N LYS A 143 -2.75 2.29 7.03
CA LYS A 143 -3.13 3.53 6.33
C LYS A 143 -2.02 4.11 5.47
N LEU A 144 -0.77 3.96 5.88
CA LEU A 144 0.39 4.39 5.11
C LEU A 144 0.59 3.51 3.87
N SER A 145 0.44 2.19 4.00
CA SER A 145 0.49 1.25 2.87
C SER A 145 -0.63 1.49 1.86
N ASP A 146 -1.87 1.68 2.33
CA ASP A 146 -3.00 2.07 1.49
C ASP A 146 -2.70 3.39 0.75
N ARG A 147 -2.23 4.41 1.49
CA ARG A 147 -1.89 5.70 0.87
C ARG A 147 -0.80 5.57 -0.19
N LEU A 148 0.23 4.76 0.04
CA LEU A 148 1.29 4.53 -0.94
C LEU A 148 0.75 3.90 -2.21
N HIS A 149 -0.05 2.83 -2.10
CA HIS A 149 -0.65 2.20 -3.28
C HIS A 149 -1.56 3.16 -4.05
N ASN A 150 -2.33 3.98 -3.34
CA ASN A 150 -3.17 5.01 -3.95
C ASN A 150 -2.33 6.07 -4.68
N MET A 151 -1.17 6.44 -4.16
CA MET A 151 -0.23 7.35 -4.85
C MET A 151 0.39 6.71 -6.08
N ARG A 152 0.77 5.42 -6.04
CA ARG A 152 1.31 4.68 -7.19
C ARG A 152 0.30 4.51 -8.32
N THR A 153 -1.00 4.48 -8.01
CA THR A 153 -2.09 4.29 -8.99
C THR A 153 -2.88 5.57 -9.31
N LEU A 154 -2.38 6.73 -8.86
CA LEU A 154 -3.13 7.99 -8.83
C LEU A 154 -3.47 8.56 -10.22
N SER A 155 -2.67 8.24 -11.25
CA SER A 155 -2.81 8.76 -12.62
C SER A 155 -4.17 8.49 -13.26
N SER A 156 -4.85 7.41 -12.84
CA SER A 156 -6.18 7.03 -13.34
C SER A 156 -7.31 7.97 -12.89
N LEU A 157 -7.09 8.78 -11.86
CA LEU A 157 -8.14 9.63 -11.29
C LEU A 157 -8.30 10.97 -12.02
N LYS A 158 -9.43 11.64 -11.78
CA LYS A 158 -9.67 13.02 -12.26
C LYS A 158 -8.68 14.01 -11.62
N PRO A 159 -8.24 15.08 -12.33
CA PRO A 159 -7.23 16.02 -11.84
C PRO A 159 -7.49 16.58 -10.43
N GLN A 160 -8.73 16.95 -10.12
CA GLN A 160 -9.11 17.45 -8.80
C GLN A 160 -8.87 16.43 -7.68
N LYS A 161 -9.22 15.15 -7.91
CA LYS A 161 -8.97 14.07 -6.94
C LYS A 161 -7.47 13.83 -6.77
N ARG A 162 -6.70 13.84 -7.87
CA ARG A 162 -5.24 13.69 -7.83
C ARG A 162 -4.59 14.77 -6.98
N TRP A 163 -4.93 16.04 -7.24
CA TRP A 163 -4.37 17.18 -6.53
C TRP A 163 -4.70 17.12 -5.03
N LYS A 164 -5.94 16.76 -4.67
CA LYS A 164 -6.33 16.56 -3.27
C LYS A 164 -5.51 15.48 -2.58
N ILE A 165 -5.45 14.28 -3.18
CA ILE A 165 -4.73 13.14 -2.59
C ILE A 165 -3.23 13.44 -2.48
N ALA A 166 -2.61 14.01 -3.52
CA ALA A 166 -1.20 14.39 -3.49
C ALA A 166 -0.90 15.47 -2.44
N SER A 167 -1.79 16.46 -2.27
CA SER A 167 -1.65 17.50 -1.25
C SER A 167 -1.73 16.93 0.16
N GLU A 168 -2.72 16.05 0.43
CA GLU A 168 -2.83 15.34 1.70
C GLU A 168 -1.58 14.49 1.98
N THR A 169 -1.08 13.78 0.96
CA THR A 169 0.13 12.95 1.06
C THR A 169 1.34 13.79 1.48
N ARG A 170 1.61 14.89 0.76
CA ARG A 170 2.74 15.77 1.05
C ARG A 170 2.63 16.43 2.42
N PHE A 171 1.45 16.91 2.79
CA PHE A 171 1.28 17.69 4.02
C PHE A 171 1.21 16.82 5.28
N PHE A 172 0.66 15.61 5.18
CA PHE A 172 0.37 14.78 6.35
C PHE A 172 1.06 13.42 6.33
N TYR A 173 0.84 12.60 5.30
CA TYR A 173 1.28 11.20 5.32
C TYR A 173 2.80 11.05 5.20
N ALA A 174 3.46 11.81 4.32
CA ALA A 174 4.91 11.78 4.18
C ALA A 174 5.64 12.22 5.47
N PRO A 175 5.31 13.38 6.09
CA PRO A 175 5.87 13.75 7.39
C PRO A 175 5.63 12.70 8.48
N LEU A 176 4.46 12.06 8.48
CA LEU A 176 4.13 11.01 9.45
C LEU A 176 4.97 9.75 9.26
N ALA A 177 5.18 9.30 8.01
CA ALA A 177 6.12 8.23 7.69
C ALA A 177 7.53 8.54 8.20
N GLY A 178 8.00 9.78 7.98
CA GLY A 178 9.30 10.24 8.48
C GLY A 178 9.43 10.19 10.01
N ARG A 179 8.38 10.56 10.75
CA ARG A 179 8.36 10.49 12.22
C ARG A 179 8.42 9.07 12.76
N LEU A 180 8.00 8.07 11.96
CA LEU A 180 8.09 6.65 12.30
C LEU A 180 9.42 6.00 11.87
N GLY A 181 10.33 6.76 11.26
CA GLY A 181 11.58 6.22 10.71
C GLY A 181 11.41 5.47 9.38
N LEU A 182 10.23 5.53 8.76
CA LEU A 182 9.96 4.92 7.45
C LEU A 182 10.45 5.84 6.32
N PHE A 183 11.77 6.06 6.24
CA PHE A 183 12.35 7.06 5.34
C PHE A 183 12.19 6.72 3.86
N SER A 184 12.34 5.46 3.47
CA SER A 184 12.12 5.03 2.07
C SER A 184 10.70 5.34 1.62
N LEU A 185 9.72 5.01 2.46
CA LEU A 185 8.32 5.31 2.23
C LEU A 185 8.07 6.83 2.15
N LYS A 186 8.63 7.59 3.09
CA LYS A 186 8.52 9.06 3.10
C LYS A 186 8.98 9.63 1.76
N VAL A 187 10.19 9.27 1.34
CA VAL A 187 10.80 9.79 0.10
C VAL A 187 9.95 9.45 -1.11
N GLU A 188 9.44 8.21 -1.19
CA GLU A 188 8.56 7.81 -2.28
C GLU A 188 7.24 8.59 -2.29
N LEU A 189 6.59 8.75 -1.13
CA LEU A 189 5.38 9.56 -1.00
C LEU A 189 5.62 11.03 -1.39
N GLU A 190 6.76 11.62 -1.02
CA GLU A 190 7.15 12.98 -1.39
C GLU A 190 7.37 13.12 -2.90
N ASN A 191 8.09 12.17 -3.52
CA ASN A 191 8.36 12.17 -4.95
C ASN A 191 7.07 12.00 -5.77
N LEU A 192 6.21 11.05 -5.38
CA LEU A 192 4.90 10.86 -6.02
C LEU A 192 4.04 12.11 -5.84
N ALA A 193 3.99 12.69 -4.65
CA ALA A 193 3.21 13.92 -4.44
C ALA A 193 3.75 15.08 -5.29
N PHE A 194 5.07 15.24 -5.36
CA PHE A 194 5.71 16.28 -6.16
C PHE A 194 5.42 16.11 -7.66
N GLN A 195 5.45 14.88 -8.19
CA GLN A 195 5.06 14.57 -9.56
C GLN A 195 3.66 15.08 -9.92
N PHE A 196 2.68 14.91 -9.02
CA PHE A 196 1.30 15.32 -9.30
C PHE A 196 1.00 16.79 -8.96
N LEU A 197 1.74 17.40 -8.03
CA LEU A 197 1.54 18.80 -7.65
C LEU A 197 2.32 19.77 -8.56
N ASN A 198 3.48 19.36 -9.06
CA ASN A 198 4.41 20.19 -9.82
C ASN A 198 5.03 19.38 -11.00
N PRO A 199 4.23 18.95 -11.99
CA PRO A 199 4.68 18.00 -13.01
C PRO A 199 5.80 18.54 -13.91
N GLN A 200 5.78 19.82 -14.26
CA GLN A 200 6.82 20.43 -15.09
C GLN A 200 8.19 20.42 -14.38
N GLU A 201 8.21 20.83 -13.11
CA GLU A 201 9.41 20.87 -12.30
C GLU A 201 9.91 19.48 -11.96
N TYR A 202 9.01 18.52 -11.76
CA TYR A 202 9.34 17.10 -11.61
C TYR A 202 10.06 16.55 -12.86
N CYS A 203 9.51 16.78 -14.05
CA CYS A 203 10.15 16.37 -15.31
C CYS A 203 11.54 16.99 -15.47
N ARG A 204 11.66 18.31 -15.25
CA ARG A 204 12.94 19.01 -15.32
C ARG A 204 13.97 18.47 -14.32
N LEU A 205 13.57 18.20 -13.08
CA LEU A 205 14.48 17.68 -12.07
C LEU A 205 14.93 16.25 -12.38
N ASN A 206 14.05 15.42 -12.93
CA ASN A 206 14.43 14.08 -13.38
C ASN A 206 15.44 14.14 -14.53
N GLU A 207 15.25 15.03 -15.51
CA GLU A 207 16.24 15.22 -16.59
C GLU A 207 17.62 15.60 -16.04
N LEU A 208 17.67 16.57 -15.13
CA LEU A 208 18.92 16.99 -14.47
C LEU A 208 19.56 15.86 -13.64
N LEU A 209 18.74 15.02 -13.00
CA LEU A 209 19.22 13.89 -12.21
C LEU A 209 19.83 12.80 -13.10
N GLU A 210 19.20 12.50 -14.25
CA GLU A 210 19.74 11.51 -15.20
C GLU A 210 21.04 12.00 -15.84
N GLU A 211 21.15 13.30 -16.16
CA GLU A 211 22.40 13.90 -16.63
C GLU A 211 23.52 13.81 -15.58
N ASP A 212 23.22 14.10 -14.31
CA ASP A 212 24.18 14.00 -13.22
C ASP A 212 24.63 12.56 -12.96
N LYS A 213 23.70 11.60 -12.97
CA LYS A 213 24.01 10.16 -12.86
C LYS A 213 24.95 9.72 -13.98
N ALA A 214 24.63 10.02 -15.24
CA ALA A 214 25.46 9.63 -16.38
C ALA A 214 26.88 10.23 -16.29
N ARG A 215 27.01 11.45 -15.75
CA ARG A 215 28.31 12.10 -15.52
C ARG A 215 29.10 11.49 -14.36
N THR A 216 28.42 11.08 -13.29
CA THR A 216 29.06 10.62 -12.04
C THR A 216 29.24 9.11 -11.96
N GLU A 217 28.55 8.33 -12.80
CA GLU A 217 28.53 6.87 -12.80
C GLU A 217 29.94 6.27 -12.82
N PHE A 218 30.81 6.75 -13.70
CA PHE A 218 32.20 6.27 -13.76
C PHE A 218 32.97 6.50 -12.45
N ALA A 219 32.82 7.69 -11.85
CA ALA A 219 33.51 8.04 -10.61
C ALA A 219 32.99 7.21 -9.42
N VAL A 220 31.68 6.99 -9.34
CA VAL A 220 31.05 6.17 -8.31
C VAL A 220 31.45 4.70 -8.45
N ASN A 221 31.42 4.16 -9.67
CA ASN A 221 31.83 2.76 -9.92
C ASN A 221 33.30 2.55 -9.58
N LYS A 222 34.17 3.46 -10.03
CA LYS A 222 35.60 3.41 -9.68
C LYS A 222 35.84 3.44 -8.16
N PHE A 223 35.18 4.35 -7.45
CA PHE A 223 35.29 4.42 -5.99
C PHE A 223 34.79 3.13 -5.31
N THR A 224 33.68 2.58 -5.80
CA THR A 224 33.08 1.34 -5.27
C THR A 224 34.02 0.15 -5.48
N ASP A 225 34.61 0.02 -6.67
CA ASP A 225 35.58 -1.03 -6.99
C ASP A 225 36.83 -0.93 -6.11
N GLU A 226 37.35 0.28 -5.92
CA GLU A 226 38.48 0.52 -5.02
C GLU A 226 38.14 0.11 -3.58
N CYS A 227 36.98 0.49 -3.06
CA CYS A 227 36.53 0.06 -1.73
C CYS A 227 36.40 -1.46 -1.61
N LEU A 228 35.82 -2.13 -2.60
CA LEU A 228 35.66 -3.59 -2.60
C LEU A 228 37.02 -4.31 -2.63
N HIS A 229 38.02 -3.74 -3.30
CA HIS A 229 39.38 -4.27 -3.31
C HIS A 229 40.06 -4.23 -1.92
N TYR A 230 39.72 -3.27 -1.06
CA TYR A 230 40.28 -3.16 0.30
C TYR A 230 39.52 -3.96 1.37
N VAL A 231 38.33 -4.46 1.05
CA VAL A 231 37.47 -5.21 1.99
C VAL A 231 37.49 -6.73 1.69
N GLY A 232 38.14 -7.16 0.61
CA GLY A 232 38.49 -8.56 0.31
C GLY A 232 39.88 -8.94 0.78
#